data_AF-A0A3B0V4F8-F1
#
_entry.id   AF-A0A3B0V4F8-F1
#
_cell.length_a   1.000
_cell.length_b   1.000
_cell.length_c   1.000
_cell.angle_alpha   90.00
_cell.angle_beta   90.00
_cell.angle_gamma   90.00
#
_symmetry.space_group_name_H-M   'P 1'
#
loop_
_entity.id
_entity.type
_entity.pdbx_description
1 polymer ?
#
loop_
_entity_poly.entity_id
_entity_poly.type
_entity_poly.pdbx_seq_one_letter_code
_entity_poly.pdbx_strand_id
1 'polypeptide(L)'
;YSSTATTVVLAKKAREERANAMMTASILAATAVMYLRLIIVAFVFNHEIARSVLVPFLLFAAAGFTVAFFYYRSGDRTAATLPVSGDNPLELGTAFIFAALFVIMIMLTHTVTQHYGVGGLKIFSFLAGFTDIDPFILSLLTGKYTIGHQEIFSAILISAGSNNILKAAYALWFGSWDKTKQSFIWLTMLGLGTIAVGLAKTS
;
A
#
# COMPACT_ATOMS: atom_id res chain seq x y z
N TYR A 1 0.49 11.93 -2.87
CA TYR A 1 0.19 11.80 -1.43
C TYR A 1 0.45 10.38 -0.99
N SER A 2 1.46 10.16 -0.14
CA SER A 2 1.86 8.81 0.27
C SER A 2 1.03 8.33 1.45
N SER A 3 0.34 7.19 1.30
CA SER A 3 -0.42 6.55 2.39
C SER A 3 0.45 6.23 3.62
N THR A 4 1.77 6.11 3.41
CA THR A 4 2.80 5.94 4.44
C THR A 4 2.95 7.19 5.31
N ALA A 5 2.97 8.38 4.71
CA ALA A 5 3.04 9.65 5.44
C ALA A 5 1.81 9.85 6.33
N THR A 6 0.62 9.53 5.82
CA THR A 6 -0.63 9.55 6.60
C THR A 6 -0.56 8.55 7.76
N THR A 7 -0.01 7.35 7.53
CA THR A 7 0.15 6.33 8.58
C THR A 7 1.08 6.82 9.69
N VAL A 8 2.21 7.45 9.35
CA VAL A 8 3.19 7.96 10.34
C VAL A 8 2.59 9.11 11.15
N VAL A 9 1.87 10.04 10.52
CA VAL A 9 1.21 11.16 11.21
C VAL A 9 0.13 10.64 12.17
N LEU A 10 -0.71 9.70 11.71
CA LEU A 10 -1.73 9.07 12.55
C LEU A 10 -1.11 8.27 13.71
N ALA A 11 -0.03 7.53 13.46
CA ALA A 11 0.65 6.73 14.47
C ALA A 11 1.37 7.59 15.52
N LYS A 12 1.90 8.76 15.15
CA LYS A 12 2.44 9.73 16.13
C LYS A 12 1.35 10.32 17.02
N LYS A 13 0.19 10.67 16.45
CA LYS A 13 -0.94 11.21 17.22
C LYS A 13 -1.58 10.16 18.16
N ALA A 14 -1.52 8.88 17.80
CA ALA A 14 -1.89 7.74 18.65
C ALA A 14 -1.22 7.72 20.03
N ARG A 15 -0.02 8.29 20.10
CA ARG A 15 0.80 8.35 21.29
C ARG A 15 0.30 9.42 22.27
N GLU A 16 -0.39 10.44 21.76
CA GLU A 16 -0.88 11.61 22.50
C GLU A 16 -2.33 11.45 23.00
N GLU A 17 -3.17 10.64 22.33
CA GLU A 17 -4.54 10.32 22.77
C GLU A 17 -4.72 8.84 23.22
N ARG A 18 -5.81 8.55 23.93
CA ARG A 18 -6.26 7.17 24.17
C ARG A 18 -6.53 6.52 22.82
N ALA A 19 -5.66 5.62 22.37
CA ALA A 19 -5.93 4.87 21.15
C ALA A 19 -7.20 4.06 21.33
N ASN A 20 -8.16 4.40 20.48
CA ASN A 20 -9.48 3.83 20.39
C ASN A 20 -9.58 3.00 19.11
N ALA A 21 -10.59 2.12 19.06
CA ALA A 21 -10.97 1.37 17.86
C ALA A 21 -11.05 2.24 16.59
N MET A 22 -11.30 3.55 16.75
CA MET A 22 -11.26 4.56 15.69
C MET A 22 -9.91 4.65 14.96
N MET A 23 -8.78 4.47 15.63
CA MET A 23 -7.47 4.52 14.96
C MET A 23 -7.22 3.28 14.11
N THR A 24 -7.58 2.11 14.62
CA THR A 24 -7.56 0.86 13.84
C THR A 24 -8.46 0.98 12.61
N ALA A 25 -9.65 1.54 12.77
CA ALA A 25 -10.55 1.83 11.65
C ALA A 25 -9.91 2.76 10.62
N SER A 26 -9.29 3.87 11.04
CA SER A 26 -8.64 4.82 10.15
C SER A 26 -7.48 4.22 9.36
N ILE A 27 -6.61 3.44 10.01
CA ILE A 27 -5.47 2.78 9.36
C ILE A 27 -5.96 1.75 8.33
N LEU A 28 -6.95 0.92 8.69
CA LEU A 28 -7.50 -0.08 7.78
C LEU A 28 -8.26 0.54 6.62
N ALA A 29 -9.02 1.62 6.86
CA ALA A 29 -9.68 2.37 5.80
C ALA A 29 -8.67 3.01 4.84
N ALA A 30 -7.57 3.58 5.35
CA ALA A 30 -6.51 4.12 4.50
C ALA A 30 -5.86 3.03 3.63
N THR A 31 -5.64 1.83 4.17
CA THR A 31 -5.16 0.67 3.39
C THR A 31 -6.19 0.20 2.37
N ALA A 32 -7.48 0.20 2.68
CA ALA A 32 -8.53 -0.14 1.71
C ALA A 32 -8.57 0.85 0.54
N VAL A 33 -8.44 2.16 0.82
CA VAL A 33 -8.34 3.20 -0.21
C VAL A 33 -7.11 3.02 -1.09
N MET A 34 -5.98 2.54 -0.55
CA MET A 34 -4.79 2.23 -1.35
C MET A 34 -5.12 1.20 -2.44
N TYR A 35 -5.79 0.09 -2.12
CA TYR A 35 -6.17 -0.91 -3.13
C TYR A 35 -7.07 -0.34 -4.22
N LEU A 36 -8.08 0.46 -3.85
CA LEU A 36 -8.94 1.14 -4.81
C LEU A 36 -8.15 2.09 -5.72
N ARG A 37 -7.21 2.84 -5.14
CA ARG A 37 -6.33 3.74 -5.89
C ARG A 37 -5.47 2.97 -6.90
N LEU A 38 -4.89 1.84 -6.50
CA LEU A 38 -4.07 1.02 -7.40
C LEU A 38 -4.90 0.45 -8.57
N ILE A 39 -6.17 0.10 -8.34
CA ILE A 39 -7.09 -0.28 -9.42
C ILE A 39 -7.24 0.86 -10.44
N ILE A 40 -7.51 2.07 -9.96
CA ILE A 40 -7.70 3.25 -10.83
C ILE A 40 -6.44 3.51 -11.65
N VAL A 41 -5.26 3.52 -11.00
CA VAL A 41 -3.97 3.72 -11.68
C VAL A 41 -3.76 2.62 -12.73
N ALA A 42 -4.02 1.36 -12.40
CA ALA A 42 -3.91 0.26 -13.36
C ALA A 42 -4.83 0.48 -14.58
N PHE A 43 -6.09 0.88 -14.38
CA PHE A 43 -7.00 1.15 -15.50
C PHE A 43 -6.52 2.25 -16.43
N VAL A 44 -5.92 3.31 -15.87
CA VAL A 44 -5.41 4.44 -16.66
C VAL A 44 -4.23 4.04 -17.55
N PHE A 45 -3.32 3.19 -17.04
CA PHE A 45 -2.05 2.92 -17.73
C PHE A 45 -1.98 1.55 -18.43
N ASN A 46 -2.66 0.53 -17.92
CA ASN A 46 -2.65 -0.81 -18.50
C ASN A 46 -3.96 -1.57 -18.19
N HIS A 47 -4.90 -1.53 -19.12
CA HIS A 47 -6.24 -2.11 -18.96
C HIS A 47 -6.24 -3.64 -18.76
N GLU A 48 -5.29 -4.36 -19.35
CA GLU A 48 -5.21 -5.82 -19.22
C GLU A 48 -4.80 -6.19 -17.79
N ILE A 49 -3.76 -5.54 -17.27
CA ILE A 49 -3.31 -5.73 -15.89
C ILE A 49 -4.40 -5.29 -14.92
N ALA A 50 -5.08 -4.18 -15.20
CA ALA A 50 -6.19 -3.67 -14.39
C ALA A 50 -7.28 -4.72 -14.17
N ARG A 51 -7.74 -5.39 -15.23
CA ARG A 51 -8.74 -6.47 -15.13
C ARG A 51 -8.25 -7.62 -14.26
N SER A 52 -6.95 -7.91 -14.30
CA SER A 52 -6.35 -9.02 -13.54
C SER A 52 -6.25 -8.70 -12.05
N VAL A 53 -5.91 -7.46 -11.68
CA VAL A 53 -5.81 -7.02 -10.28
C VAL A 53 -7.15 -6.58 -9.68
N LEU A 54 -8.16 -6.30 -10.51
CA LEU A 54 -9.46 -5.79 -10.08
C LEU A 54 -10.10 -6.64 -8.99
N VAL A 55 -10.32 -7.93 -9.27
CA VAL A 55 -10.98 -8.86 -8.33
C VAL A 55 -10.20 -8.97 -7.01
N PRO A 56 -8.90 -9.31 -6.99
CA PRO A 56 -8.18 -9.45 -5.73
C PRO A 56 -8.14 -8.14 -4.94
N PHE A 57 -7.92 -6.99 -5.59
CA PHE A 57 -7.87 -5.71 -4.88
C PHE A 57 -9.22 -5.25 -4.36
N LEU A 58 -10.33 -5.54 -5.05
CA LEU A 58 -11.66 -5.30 -4.52
C LEU A 58 -11.95 -6.17 -3.30
N LEU A 59 -11.54 -7.44 -3.29
CA LEU A 59 -11.71 -8.32 -2.14
C LEU A 59 -10.92 -7.81 -0.92
N PHE A 60 -9.65 -7.43 -1.11
CA PHE A 60 -8.85 -6.87 -0.02
C PHE A 60 -9.35 -5.49 0.45
N ALA A 61 -9.81 -4.63 -0.46
CA ALA A 61 -10.43 -3.36 -0.12
C ALA A 61 -11.72 -3.58 0.70
N ALA A 62 -12.59 -4.48 0.25
CA ALA A 62 -13.83 -4.82 0.94
C ALA A 62 -13.55 -5.42 2.33
N ALA A 63 -12.58 -6.33 2.45
CA ALA A 63 -12.15 -6.87 3.74
C ALA A 63 -11.64 -5.77 4.67
N GLY A 64 -10.76 -4.89 4.18
CA GLY A 64 -10.24 -3.75 4.92
C GLY A 64 -11.34 -2.81 5.40
N PHE A 65 -12.28 -2.43 4.54
CA PHE A 65 -13.42 -1.58 4.91
C PHE A 65 -14.37 -2.27 5.89
N THR A 66 -14.62 -3.56 5.71
CA THR A 66 -15.51 -4.32 6.60
C THR A 66 -14.95 -4.34 8.01
N VAL A 67 -13.68 -4.68 8.17
CA VAL A 67 -13.01 -4.65 9.48
C VAL A 67 -12.96 -3.23 10.03
N ALA A 68 -12.60 -2.24 9.20
CA ALA A 68 -12.60 -0.84 9.61
C ALA A 68 -13.97 -0.39 10.14
N PHE A 69 -15.05 -0.77 9.47
CA PHE A 69 -16.42 -0.44 9.87
C PHE A 69 -16.80 -1.07 11.22
N PHE A 70 -16.45 -2.33 11.46
CA PHE A 70 -16.68 -2.98 12.75
C PHE A 70 -15.95 -2.26 13.90
N TYR A 71 -14.69 -1.88 13.69
CA TYR A 71 -13.93 -1.13 14.69
C TYR A 71 -14.45 0.31 14.86
N TYR A 72 -14.90 0.95 13.78
CA TYR A 72 -15.54 2.26 13.85
C TYR A 72 -16.82 2.23 14.69
N ARG A 73 -17.62 1.17 14.56
CA ARG A 73 -18.88 1.01 15.30
C ARG A 73 -18.69 0.72 16.80
N SER A 74 -17.60 0.03 17.14
CA SER A 74 -17.28 -0.38 18.51
C SER A 74 -16.47 0.67 19.30
N GLY A 75 -16.00 1.74 18.65
CA GLY A 75 -15.25 2.80 19.30
C GLY A 75 -16.15 3.86 19.94
N ASP A 76 -15.73 4.40 21.09
CA ASP A 76 -16.33 5.61 21.63
C ASP A 76 -16.19 6.76 20.62
N ARG A 77 -17.31 7.47 20.39
CA ARG A 77 -17.42 8.58 19.41
C ARG A 77 -16.72 9.86 19.86
N THR A 78 -15.63 9.77 20.60
CA THR A 78 -14.74 10.91 20.81
C THR A 78 -13.99 11.14 19.51
N ALA A 79 -14.65 11.85 18.60
CA ALA A 79 -14.09 12.28 17.34
C ALA A 79 -12.89 13.18 17.64
N ALA A 80 -11.69 12.63 17.54
CA ALA A 80 -10.50 13.45 17.37
C ALA A 80 -10.63 14.13 16.00
N THR A 81 -11.19 15.35 15.99
CA THR A 81 -11.16 16.21 14.82
C THR A 81 -9.70 16.41 14.43
N LEU A 82 -9.30 15.84 13.31
CA LEU A 82 -8.05 16.20 12.67
C LEU A 82 -8.26 17.62 12.12
N PRO A 83 -7.44 18.61 12.51
CA PRO A 83 -7.32 19.80 11.69
C PRO A 83 -6.80 19.30 10.35
N VAL A 84 -7.62 19.45 9.30
CA VAL A 84 -7.11 19.44 7.94
C VAL A 84 -6.29 20.73 7.85
N SER A 85 -5.01 20.67 8.19
CA SER A 85 -4.07 21.75 7.91
C SER A 85 -3.92 21.81 6.40
N GLY A 86 -4.88 22.48 5.77
CA GLY A 86 -4.87 22.85 4.37
C GLY A 86 -4.00 24.09 4.22
N ASP A 87 -2.69 23.89 4.20
CA ASP A 87 -1.76 24.87 3.64
C ASP A 87 -0.89 24.11 2.64
N ASN A 88 -1.17 24.31 1.36
CA ASN A 88 -0.46 23.65 0.27
C ASN A 88 0.17 24.69 -0.67
N PRO A 89 1.35 25.24 -0.33
CA PRO A 89 2.05 26.14 -1.23
C PRO A 89 2.95 25.43 -2.26
N LEU A 90 3.07 24.08 -2.28
CA LEU A 90 4.10 23.38 -3.08
C LEU A 90 3.72 21.94 -3.53
N GLU A 91 2.66 21.74 -4.33
CA GLU A 91 2.43 20.43 -4.99
C GLU A 91 3.54 20.07 -5.99
N LEU A 92 4.10 21.07 -6.66
CA LEU A 92 5.14 20.91 -7.67
C LEU A 92 6.38 20.18 -7.14
N GLY A 93 6.86 20.52 -5.94
CA GLY A 93 8.05 19.86 -5.36
C GLY A 93 7.84 18.37 -5.13
N THR A 94 6.66 17.99 -4.63
CA THR A 94 6.32 16.56 -4.43
C THR A 94 6.13 15.81 -5.75
N ALA A 95 5.59 16.48 -6.78
CA ALA A 95 5.46 15.93 -8.12
C ALA A 95 6.83 15.64 -8.77
N PHE A 96 7.83 16.53 -8.58
CA PHE A 96 9.19 16.29 -9.04
C PHE A 96 9.84 15.09 -8.37
N ILE A 97 9.69 14.93 -7.04
CA ILE A 97 10.19 13.75 -6.32
C ILE A 97 9.52 12.48 -6.84
N PHE A 98 8.20 12.51 -7.04
CA PHE A 98 7.47 11.38 -7.62
C PHE A 98 7.98 11.02 -9.01
N ALA A 99 8.16 12.01 -9.89
CA ALA A 99 8.67 11.80 -11.24
C ALA A 99 10.09 11.22 -11.23
N ALA A 100 10.97 11.74 -10.36
CA ALA A 100 12.32 11.21 -10.20
C ALA A 100 12.31 9.77 -9.70
N LEU A 101 11.53 9.46 -8.66
CA LEU A 101 11.36 8.10 -8.16
C LEU A 101 10.80 7.17 -9.23
N PHE A 102 9.83 7.62 -10.01
CA PHE A 102 9.25 6.84 -11.10
C PHE A 102 10.29 6.47 -12.15
N VAL A 103 11.09 7.45 -12.61
CA VAL A 103 12.18 7.20 -13.57
C VAL A 103 13.21 6.23 -12.99
N ILE A 104 13.61 6.42 -11.72
CA ILE A 104 14.53 5.51 -11.03
C ILE A 104 13.93 4.09 -10.97
N MET A 105 12.64 3.96 -10.65
CA MET A 105 11.97 2.66 -10.60
C MET A 105 11.89 1.99 -11.97
N ILE A 106 11.70 2.75 -13.06
CA ILE A 106 11.80 2.19 -14.42
C ILE A 106 13.19 1.61 -14.65
N MET A 107 14.25 2.39 -14.37
CA MET A 107 15.62 1.96 -14.57
C MET A 107 15.95 0.71 -13.75
N LEU A 108 15.65 0.73 -12.45
CA LEU A 108 15.89 -0.40 -11.56
C LEU A 108 15.08 -1.63 -11.99
N THR A 109 13.80 -1.48 -12.30
CA THR A 109 12.97 -2.59 -12.77
C THR A 109 13.51 -3.16 -14.07
N HIS A 110 13.96 -2.32 -15.00
CA HIS A 110 14.58 -2.79 -16.24
C HIS A 110 15.87 -3.58 -15.97
N THR A 111 16.77 -3.05 -15.14
CA THR A 111 18.02 -3.72 -14.77
C THR A 111 17.75 -5.05 -14.07
N VAL A 112 16.82 -5.08 -13.12
CA VAL A 112 16.46 -6.29 -12.37
C VAL A 112 15.86 -7.34 -13.30
N THR A 113 14.92 -6.95 -14.17
CA THR A 113 14.27 -7.90 -15.09
C THR A 113 15.23 -8.45 -16.14
N GLN A 114 16.20 -7.65 -16.61
CA GLN A 114 17.21 -8.11 -17.57
C GLN A 114 18.25 -9.05 -16.95
N HIS A 115 18.78 -8.73 -15.77
CA HIS A 115 19.87 -9.52 -15.17
C HIS A 115 19.40 -10.68 -14.29
N TYR A 116 18.25 -10.54 -13.64
CA TYR A 116 17.76 -11.48 -12.63
C TYR A 116 16.38 -12.07 -12.95
N GLY A 117 15.75 -11.64 -14.05
CA GLY A 117 14.48 -12.18 -14.54
C GLY A 117 13.33 -12.09 -13.52
N VAL A 118 12.47 -13.10 -13.57
CA VAL A 118 11.26 -13.19 -12.74
C VAL A 118 11.58 -13.30 -11.24
N GLY A 119 12.61 -14.09 -10.89
CA GLY A 119 13.03 -14.26 -9.49
C GLY A 119 13.52 -12.95 -8.88
N GLY A 120 14.36 -12.22 -9.60
CA GLY A 120 14.82 -10.90 -9.19
C GLY A 120 13.68 -9.90 -9.04
N LEU A 121 12.72 -9.91 -9.97
CA LEU A 121 11.55 -9.05 -9.90
C LEU A 121 10.72 -9.31 -8.64
N LYS A 122 10.52 -10.57 -8.23
CA LYS A 122 9.75 -10.90 -7.01
C LYS A 122 10.40 -10.31 -5.75
N ILE A 123 11.71 -10.49 -5.61
CA ILE A 123 12.47 -9.93 -4.47
C ILE A 123 12.43 -8.40 -4.52
N PHE A 124 12.66 -7.82 -5.69
CA PHE A 124 12.63 -6.37 -5.86
C PHE A 124 11.25 -5.79 -5.57
N SER A 125 10.18 -6.45 -5.98
CA SER A 125 8.80 -6.05 -5.68
C SER A 125 8.52 -6.07 -4.19
N PHE A 126 9.01 -7.07 -3.48
CA PHE A 126 8.91 -7.13 -2.03
C PHE A 126 9.62 -5.93 -1.39
N LEU A 127 10.86 -5.63 -1.81
CA LEU A 127 11.62 -4.48 -1.30
C LEU A 127 10.97 -3.13 -1.66
N ALA A 128 10.45 -2.99 -2.89
CA ALA A 128 9.73 -1.79 -3.32
C ALA A 128 8.44 -1.54 -2.51
N GLY A 129 7.86 -2.60 -1.94
CA GLY A 129 6.77 -2.49 -0.97
C GLY A 129 7.11 -1.63 0.27
N PHE A 130 8.39 -1.58 0.65
CA PHE A 130 8.86 -0.78 1.78
C PHE A 130 9.00 0.70 1.46
N THR A 131 8.93 1.06 0.18
CA THR A 131 9.00 2.46 -0.28
C THR A 131 7.61 2.98 -0.61
N ASP A 132 7.52 4.16 -1.22
CA ASP A 132 6.28 4.54 -1.90
C ASP A 132 6.07 3.56 -3.07
N ILE A 133 4.99 2.79 -3.01
CA ILE A 133 4.71 1.78 -4.03
C ILE A 133 4.20 2.41 -5.33
N ASP A 134 3.66 3.65 -5.29
CA ASP A 134 3.00 4.24 -6.45
C ASP A 134 3.95 4.41 -7.65
N PRO A 135 5.17 4.98 -7.50
CA PRO A 135 6.13 5.07 -8.61
C PRO A 135 6.54 3.69 -9.15
N PHE A 136 6.65 2.69 -8.28
CA PHE A 136 7.00 1.32 -8.68
C PHE A 136 5.87 0.66 -9.48
N ILE A 137 4.62 0.70 -8.98
CA ILE A 137 3.45 0.19 -9.70
C ILE A 137 3.31 0.89 -11.05
N LEU A 138 3.47 2.22 -11.08
CA LEU A 138 3.42 2.96 -12.33
C LEU A 138 4.51 2.49 -13.30
N SER A 139 5.75 2.28 -12.83
CA SER A 139 6.83 1.76 -13.68
C SER A 139 6.47 0.42 -14.29
N LEU A 140 5.88 -0.50 -13.51
CA LEU A 140 5.44 -1.80 -13.99
C LEU A 140 4.33 -1.71 -15.05
N LEU A 141 3.41 -0.76 -14.91
CA LEU A 141 2.28 -0.60 -15.82
C LEU A 141 2.68 0.06 -17.15
N THR A 142 3.63 0.99 -17.13
CA THR A 142 4.05 1.77 -18.31
C THR A 142 5.30 1.23 -19.00
N GLY A 143 6.15 0.51 -18.25
CA GLY A 143 7.42 0.03 -18.74
C GLY A 143 7.26 -1.14 -19.71
N LYS A 144 8.16 -1.19 -20.70
CA LYS A 144 8.25 -2.30 -21.64
C LYS A 144 9.35 -3.24 -21.19
N TYR A 145 8.97 -4.25 -20.43
CA TYR A 145 9.90 -5.24 -19.89
C TYR A 145 9.77 -6.57 -20.65
N THR A 146 10.79 -7.41 -20.55
CA THR A 146 10.82 -8.76 -21.14
C THR A 146 10.05 -9.81 -20.31
N ILE A 147 9.38 -9.38 -19.24
CA ILE A 147 8.57 -10.20 -18.35
C ILE A 147 7.11 -10.23 -18.81
N GLY A 148 6.42 -11.32 -18.53
CA GLY A 148 5.04 -11.50 -18.92
C GLY A 148 4.04 -10.77 -18.02
N HIS A 149 2.79 -10.83 -18.45
CA HIS A 149 1.64 -10.26 -17.76
C HIS A 149 1.44 -10.80 -16.34
N GLN A 150 1.69 -12.10 -16.15
CA GLN A 150 1.50 -12.77 -14.85
C GLN A 150 2.54 -12.32 -13.83
N GLU A 151 3.77 -12.07 -14.28
CA GLU A 151 4.87 -11.58 -13.47
C GLU A 151 4.62 -10.14 -13.00
N ILE A 152 4.12 -9.29 -13.89
CA ILE A 152 3.70 -7.93 -13.54
C ILE A 152 2.56 -7.98 -12.52
N PHE A 153 1.54 -8.81 -12.75
CA PHE A 153 0.46 -9.02 -11.78
C PHE A 153 1.01 -9.45 -10.41
N SER A 154 1.91 -10.43 -10.38
CA SER A 154 2.54 -10.94 -9.16
C SER A 154 3.34 -9.85 -8.42
N ALA A 155 4.15 -9.09 -9.17
CA ALA A 155 4.96 -7.99 -8.66
C ALA A 155 4.12 -6.90 -7.97
N ILE A 156 2.98 -6.52 -8.57
CA ILE A 156 2.05 -5.54 -7.99
C ILE A 156 1.46 -6.06 -6.67
N LEU A 157 1.05 -7.34 -6.62
CA LEU A 157 0.47 -7.92 -5.39
C LEU A 157 1.52 -8.08 -4.28
N ILE A 158 2.73 -8.53 -4.62
CA ILE A 158 3.82 -8.69 -3.66
C ILE A 158 4.21 -7.34 -3.05
N SER A 159 4.34 -6.29 -3.86
CA SER A 159 4.69 -4.95 -3.36
C SER A 159 3.57 -4.34 -2.51
N ALA A 160 2.31 -4.47 -2.92
CA ALA A 160 1.16 -4.02 -2.13
C ALA A 160 1.06 -4.74 -0.78
N GLY A 161 1.27 -6.06 -0.76
CA GLY A 161 1.24 -6.83 0.48
C GLY A 161 2.42 -6.52 1.39
N SER A 162 3.62 -6.35 0.83
CA SER A 162 4.80 -5.89 1.57
C SER A 162 4.60 -4.51 2.19
N ASN A 163 3.96 -3.58 1.48
CA ASN A 163 3.61 -2.27 2.00
C ASN A 163 2.67 -2.34 3.22
N ASN A 164 1.73 -3.29 3.22
CA ASN A 164 0.87 -3.51 4.38
C ASN A 164 1.64 -4.07 5.58
N ILE A 165 2.59 -4.97 5.37
CA ILE A 165 3.47 -5.48 6.43
C ILE A 165 4.28 -4.33 7.03
N LEU A 166 4.81 -3.43 6.19
CA LEU A 166 5.53 -2.26 6.67
C LEU A 166 4.60 -1.31 7.46
N LYS A 167 3.37 -1.08 7.00
CA LYS A 167 2.36 -0.30 7.76
C LYS A 167 2.05 -0.95 9.11
N ALA A 168 2.02 -2.29 9.18
CA ALA A 168 1.85 -3.02 10.42
C ALA A 168 3.03 -2.74 11.36
N ALA A 169 4.26 -2.82 10.86
CA ALA A 169 5.47 -2.51 11.62
C ALA A 169 5.47 -1.06 12.14
N TYR A 170 5.06 -0.09 11.31
CA TYR A 170 4.94 1.31 11.73
C TYR A 170 3.86 1.52 12.80
N ALA A 171 2.73 0.82 12.71
CA ALA A 171 1.70 0.88 13.73
C ALA A 171 2.21 0.38 15.10
N LEU A 172 3.07 -0.64 15.12
CA LEU A 172 3.71 -1.11 16.36
C LEU A 172 4.83 -0.19 16.85
N TRP A 173 5.70 0.29 15.95
CA TRP A 173 6.87 1.08 16.33
C TRP A 173 6.48 2.43 16.92
N PHE A 174 5.52 3.11 16.29
CA PHE A 174 5.13 4.46 16.69
C PHE A 174 3.93 4.46 17.67
N GLY A 175 3.19 3.36 17.75
CA GLY A 175 2.12 3.15 18.72
C GLY A 175 2.58 2.39 19.96
N SER A 176 1.71 2.30 20.98
CA SER A 176 1.93 1.37 22.11
C SER A 176 1.34 0.00 21.77
N TRP A 177 2.00 -1.09 22.16
CA TRP A 177 1.58 -2.47 21.83
C TRP A 177 0.09 -2.74 22.12
N ASP A 178 -0.38 -2.42 23.32
CA ASP A 178 -1.77 -2.65 23.73
C ASP A 178 -2.79 -1.90 22.87
N LYS A 179 -2.34 -0.80 22.27
CA LYS A 179 -3.13 0.14 21.49
C LYS A 179 -3.15 -0.18 20.00
N THR A 180 -2.13 -0.85 19.46
CA THR A 180 -1.99 -1.07 18.01
C THR A 180 -1.91 -2.51 17.56
N LYS A 181 -1.96 -3.47 18.50
CA LYS A 181 -1.94 -4.91 18.19
C LYS A 181 -3.00 -5.33 17.15
N GLN A 182 -4.22 -4.77 17.21
CA GLN A 182 -5.28 -5.14 16.28
C GLN A 182 -4.97 -4.66 14.86
N SER A 183 -4.54 -3.41 14.71
CA SER A 183 -4.11 -2.87 13.41
C SER A 183 -2.93 -3.69 12.85
N PHE A 184 -1.97 -4.05 13.70
CA PHE A 184 -0.84 -4.89 13.31
C PHE A 184 -1.28 -6.25 12.78
N ILE A 185 -2.14 -6.96 13.50
CA ILE A 185 -2.63 -8.29 13.12
C ILE A 185 -3.35 -8.20 11.77
N TRP A 186 -4.31 -7.29 11.62
CA TRP A 186 -5.09 -7.17 10.39
C TRP A 186 -4.25 -6.74 9.19
N LEU A 187 -3.35 -5.78 9.35
CA LEU A 187 -2.46 -5.36 8.27
C LEU A 187 -1.49 -6.47 7.87
N THR A 188 -0.97 -7.23 8.84
CA THR A 188 -0.12 -8.39 8.56
C THR A 188 -0.89 -9.47 7.83
N MET A 189 -2.13 -9.78 8.25
CA MET A 189 -3.01 -10.73 7.54
C MET A 189 -3.32 -10.29 6.12
N LEU A 190 -3.70 -9.02 5.91
CA LEU A 190 -3.94 -8.47 4.57
C LEU A 190 -2.66 -8.50 3.72
N GLY A 191 -1.52 -8.15 4.32
CA GLY A 191 -0.21 -8.18 3.66
C GLY A 191 0.19 -9.57 3.19
N LEU A 192 0.18 -10.55 4.09
CA LEU A 192 0.47 -11.95 3.79
C LEU A 192 -0.53 -12.53 2.79
N GLY A 193 -1.82 -12.24 2.94
CA GLY A 193 -2.85 -12.68 2.00
C GLY A 193 -2.62 -12.12 0.59
N THR A 194 -2.25 -10.85 0.47
CA THR A 194 -1.98 -10.22 -0.83
C THR A 194 -0.73 -10.84 -1.48
N ILE A 195 0.34 -11.05 -0.71
CA ILE A 195 1.56 -11.72 -1.20
C ILE A 195 1.25 -13.15 -1.64
N ALA A 196 0.47 -13.91 -0.85
CA ALA A 196 0.11 -15.28 -1.16
C ALA A 196 -0.66 -15.39 -2.48
N VAL A 197 -1.63 -14.50 -2.73
CA VAL A 197 -2.35 -14.44 -4.01
C VAL A 197 -1.40 -14.06 -5.16
N GLY A 198 -0.45 -13.16 -4.92
CA GLY A 198 0.58 -12.79 -5.90
C GLY A 198 1.48 -13.98 -6.28
N LEU A 199 1.86 -14.81 -5.31
CA LEU A 199 2.71 -15.98 -5.54
C LEU A 199 1.96 -17.15 -6.18
N ALA A 200 0.72 -17.41 -5.75
CA ALA A 200 -0.08 -18.56 -6.21
C ALA A 200 -0.39 -18.54 -7.71
N LYS A 201 -0.30 -17.38 -8.37
CA LYS A 201 -0.58 -17.20 -9.79
C LYS A 201 0.66 -17.26 -10.69
N THR A 202 1.85 -17.53 -10.11
CA THR A 202 3.13 -17.69 -10.83
C THR A 202 3.65 -19.13 -10.85
N SER A 203 2.84 -20.08 -10.39
CA SER A 203 3.09 -21.54 -10.37
C SER A 203 2.01 -22.23 -11.20
#